data_AF-A0A7W0EX47-F1
#
_entry.id   AF-A0A7W0EX47-F1
#
_cell.length_a   1.000
_cell.length_b   1.000
_cell.length_c   1.000
_cell.angle_alpha   90.00
_cell.angle_beta   90.00
_cell.angle_gamma   90.00
#
_symmetry.space_group_name_H-M   'P 1'
#
loop_
_entity.id
_entity.type
_entity.pdbx_description
1 polymer ?
#
loop_
_entity_poly.entity_id
_entity_poly.type
_entity_poly.pdbx_seq_one_letter_code
_entity_poly.pdbx_strand_id
1 'polypeptide(L)'
;MIIWFAADFKKLIALGRNYPWPEPKGCLRCKGCRLWGHGFVLAFFDGWDQAVEIKRFRCPDCDCVHRFRPEGYFERFQTDIATIRSSIEIKAQTGKWSAGIGRTRQGHWFRPLVRKIKARLTDTWNQGILAAFDELVERGLVPVSRSI
;
A
#
# COMPACT_ATOMS: atom_id res chain seq x y z
N MET A 1 -9.54 -8.59 -3.38
CA MET A 1 -9.87 -7.16 -3.25
C MET A 1 -9.34 -6.63 -1.92
N ILE A 2 -8.98 -5.36 -1.85
CA ILE A 2 -8.55 -4.71 -0.60
C ILE A 2 -9.66 -3.83 -0.06
N ILE A 3 -9.90 -3.94 1.25
CA ILE A 3 -10.68 -2.97 2.01
C ILE A 3 -9.68 -2.14 2.82
N TRP A 4 -9.57 -0.86 2.49
CA TRP A 4 -8.74 0.07 3.24
C TRP A 4 -9.44 0.44 4.55
N PHE A 5 -8.66 0.59 5.62
CA PHE A 5 -9.17 1.04 6.91
C PHE A 5 -8.08 1.80 7.69
N ALA A 6 -8.52 2.75 8.51
CA ALA A 6 -7.67 3.36 9.52
C ALA A 6 -7.28 2.32 10.58
N ALA A 7 -5.98 2.11 10.78
CA ALA A 7 -5.45 1.11 11.69
C ALA A 7 -4.57 1.76 12.77
N ASP A 8 -4.81 1.40 14.03
CA ASP A 8 -3.87 1.62 15.12
C ASP A 8 -3.03 0.34 15.26
N PHE A 9 -1.80 0.37 14.74
CA PHE A 9 -0.93 -0.81 14.73
C PHE A 9 -0.61 -1.35 16.13
N LYS A 10 -0.48 -0.49 17.15
CA LYS A 10 -0.21 -0.92 18.52
C LYS A 10 -1.38 -1.76 19.03
N LYS A 11 -2.61 -1.26 18.85
CA LYS A 11 -3.83 -2.00 19.22
C LYS A 11 -4.02 -3.25 18.39
N LEU A 12 -3.73 -3.18 17.10
CA LEU A 12 -3.93 -4.28 16.18
C LEU A 12 -2.99 -5.45 16.51
N ILE A 13 -1.74 -5.15 16.87
CA ILE A 13 -0.79 -6.13 17.42
C ILE A 13 -1.25 -6.68 18.77
N ALA A 14 -1.61 -5.81 19.72
CA ALA A 14 -1.98 -6.23 21.07
C ALA A 14 -3.25 -7.10 21.12
N LEU A 15 -4.23 -6.80 20.27
CA LEU A 15 -5.53 -7.47 20.25
C LEU A 15 -5.60 -8.64 19.24
N GLY A 16 -4.73 -8.65 18.22
CA GLY A 16 -4.71 -9.68 17.18
C GLY A 16 -6.09 -9.88 16.54
N ARG A 17 -6.59 -11.13 16.55
CA ARG A 17 -7.93 -11.47 16.04
C ARG A 17 -9.07 -10.71 16.69
N ASN A 18 -8.89 -10.25 17.93
CA ASN A 18 -9.92 -9.55 18.71
C ASN A 18 -9.94 -8.04 18.44
N TYR A 19 -9.11 -7.52 17.53
CA TYR A 19 -9.20 -6.14 17.09
C TYR A 19 -10.62 -5.81 16.61
N PRO A 20 -11.17 -4.61 16.90
CA PRO A 20 -12.51 -4.21 16.47
C PRO A 20 -12.53 -3.91 14.97
N TRP A 21 -12.53 -4.96 14.15
CA TRP A 21 -12.56 -4.85 12.70
C TRP A 21 -13.84 -4.15 12.22
N PRO A 22 -13.74 -3.11 11.37
CA PRO A 22 -14.93 -2.46 10.85
C PRO A 22 -15.72 -3.43 9.96
N GLU A 23 -17.04 -3.29 9.97
CA GLU A 23 -17.91 -4.06 9.11
C GLU A 23 -17.81 -3.55 7.66
N PRO A 24 -17.50 -4.41 6.67
CA PRO A 24 -17.45 -3.97 5.28
C PRO A 24 -18.85 -3.66 4.74
N LYS A 25 -18.98 -2.57 3.98
CA LYS A 25 -20.27 -2.14 3.39
C LYS A 25 -20.86 -3.10 2.33
N GLY A 26 -20.07 -4.04 1.82
CA GLY A 26 -20.49 -4.98 0.79
C GLY A 26 -19.34 -5.43 -0.12
N CYS A 27 -19.65 -6.32 -1.06
CA CYS A 27 -18.65 -6.85 -1.98
C CYS A 27 -18.19 -5.78 -2.99
N LEU A 28 -16.91 -5.43 -2.94
CA LEU A 28 -16.29 -4.51 -3.90
C LEU A 28 -16.34 -4.98 -5.37
N ARG A 29 -16.53 -6.28 -5.62
CA ARG A 29 -16.59 -6.88 -6.96
C ARG A 29 -18.02 -6.91 -7.51
N CYS A 30 -18.93 -7.69 -6.92
CA CYS A 30 -20.29 -7.85 -7.44
C CYS A 30 -21.32 -6.88 -6.85
N LYS A 31 -20.92 -6.00 -5.92
CA LYS A 31 -21.80 -5.07 -5.20
C LYS A 31 -22.88 -5.74 -4.34
N GLY A 32 -22.81 -7.06 -4.14
CA GLY A 32 -23.67 -7.78 -3.19
C GLY A 32 -23.52 -7.23 -1.77
N CYS A 33 -24.61 -7.23 -1.02
CA CYS A 33 -24.69 -6.66 0.33
C CYS A 33 -24.03 -7.53 1.42
N ARG A 34 -23.70 -8.80 1.12
CA ARG A 34 -23.21 -9.76 2.11
C ARG A 34 -21.73 -10.04 1.95
N LEU A 35 -21.02 -10.04 3.08
CA LEU A 35 -19.65 -10.52 3.19
C LEU A 35 -19.51 -11.36 4.46
N TRP A 36 -19.00 -12.58 4.30
CA TRP A 36 -18.84 -13.52 5.41
C TRP A 36 -17.41 -13.53 5.89
N GLY A 37 -17.21 -13.61 7.20
CA GLY A 37 -15.87 -13.73 7.78
C GLY A 37 -15.13 -14.93 7.21
N HIS A 38 -13.94 -14.70 6.67
CA HIS A 38 -13.10 -15.71 6.02
C HIS A 38 -11.73 -15.83 6.70
N GLY A 39 -11.77 -15.84 8.04
CA GLY A 39 -10.59 -15.95 8.89
C GLY A 39 -9.62 -14.77 8.78
N PHE A 40 -8.34 -15.08 8.99
CA PHE A 40 -7.25 -14.11 9.04
C PHE A 40 -6.09 -14.53 8.15
N VAL A 41 -5.18 -13.60 7.87
CA VAL A 41 -3.91 -13.85 7.19
C VAL A 41 -2.81 -13.04 7.86
N LEU A 42 -1.59 -13.58 7.92
CA LEU A 42 -0.44 -12.86 8.45
C LEU A 42 0.10 -11.84 7.43
N ALA A 43 0.54 -10.70 7.94
CA ALA A 43 1.04 -9.59 7.17
C ALA A 43 2.23 -8.94 7.87
N PHE A 44 3.32 -8.67 7.14
CA PHE A 44 4.44 -7.90 7.67
C PHE A 44 4.33 -6.45 7.23
N PHE A 45 4.67 -5.56 8.15
CA PHE A 45 4.76 -4.13 7.91
C PHE A 45 6.07 -3.63 8.54
N ASP A 46 6.76 -2.74 7.83
CA ASP A 46 7.99 -2.16 8.36
C ASP A 46 7.73 -1.41 9.67
N GLY A 47 8.71 -1.40 10.57
CA GLY A 47 8.60 -0.78 11.89
C GLY A 47 8.04 -1.72 12.97
N TRP A 48 7.69 -2.95 12.62
CA TRP A 48 7.18 -3.96 13.55
C TRP A 48 7.99 -5.25 13.42
N ASP A 49 8.32 -5.86 14.55
CA ASP A 49 9.13 -7.08 14.68
C ASP A 49 8.32 -8.38 14.49
N GLN A 50 6.99 -8.28 14.49
CA GLN A 50 6.08 -9.41 14.37
C GLN A 50 5.11 -9.29 13.20
N ALA A 51 4.65 -10.45 12.74
CA ALA A 51 3.57 -10.54 11.77
C ALA A 51 2.24 -10.12 12.42
N VAL A 52 1.43 -9.46 11.61
CA VAL A 52 0.14 -8.90 12.01
C VAL A 52 -0.99 -9.74 11.42
N GLU A 53 -1.96 -10.13 12.25
CA GLU A 53 -3.16 -10.82 11.77
C GLU A 53 -4.14 -9.85 11.13
N ILE A 54 -4.46 -10.08 9.86
CA ILE A 54 -5.33 -9.24 9.05
C ILE A 54 -6.61 -9.99 8.70
N LYS A 55 -7.77 -9.40 9.01
CA LYS A 55 -9.08 -10.00 8.73
C LYS A 55 -9.35 -10.14 7.24
N ARG A 56 -9.98 -11.26 6.86
CA ARG A 56 -10.49 -11.53 5.52
C ARG A 56 -12.00 -11.74 5.54
N PHE A 57 -12.62 -11.43 4.42
CA PHE A 57 -14.02 -11.71 4.13
C PHE A 57 -14.15 -12.39 2.78
N ARG A 58 -15.21 -13.17 2.60
CA ARG A 58 -15.55 -13.81 1.33
C ARG A 58 -16.98 -13.43 0.95
N CYS A 59 -17.18 -13.06 -0.31
CA CYS A 59 -18.52 -12.84 -0.84
C CYS A 59 -19.16 -14.20 -1.16
N PRO A 60 -20.36 -14.51 -0.65
CA PRO A 60 -21.06 -15.76 -1.00
C PRO A 60 -21.60 -15.74 -2.43
N ASP A 61 -21.83 -14.56 -3.02
CA ASP A 61 -22.48 -14.44 -4.32
C ASP A 61 -21.50 -14.51 -5.50
N CYS A 62 -20.22 -14.15 -5.31
CA CYS A 62 -19.19 -14.16 -6.37
C CYS A 62 -17.86 -14.77 -5.95
N ASP A 63 -17.82 -15.42 -4.79
CA ASP A 63 -16.66 -16.09 -4.19
C ASP A 63 -15.42 -15.21 -3.96
N CYS A 64 -15.52 -13.91 -4.20
CA CYS A 64 -14.40 -13.00 -4.11
C CYS A 64 -13.91 -12.84 -2.66
N VAL A 65 -12.60 -12.91 -2.47
CA VAL A 65 -11.97 -12.68 -1.17
C VAL A 65 -11.54 -11.22 -1.03
N HIS A 66 -11.96 -10.62 0.06
CA HIS A 66 -11.62 -9.28 0.51
C HIS A 66 -10.66 -9.39 1.68
N ARG A 67 -9.61 -8.57 1.68
CA ARG A 67 -8.63 -8.50 2.76
C ARG A 67 -8.57 -7.07 3.26
N PHE A 68 -8.59 -6.87 4.56
CA PHE A 68 -8.33 -5.57 5.13
C PHE A 68 -6.88 -5.13 4.90
N ARG A 69 -6.64 -3.83 4.77
CA ARG A 69 -5.28 -3.30 4.73
C ARG A 69 -5.25 -1.89 5.32
N PRO A 70 -4.29 -1.60 6.21
CA PRO A 70 -4.13 -0.26 6.75
C PRO A 70 -3.99 0.78 5.64
N GLU A 71 -4.68 1.90 5.80
CA GLU A 71 -4.47 3.10 5.00
C GLU A 71 -3.03 3.59 5.12
N GLY A 72 -2.57 4.36 4.13
CA GLY A 72 -1.18 4.82 4.07
C GLY A 72 -0.20 3.78 3.52
N TYR A 73 -0.67 2.64 3.01
CA TYR A 73 0.17 1.63 2.33
C TYR A 73 -0.32 1.38 0.91
N PHE A 74 0.59 1.05 0.00
CA PHE A 74 0.21 0.45 -1.29
C PHE A 74 -0.13 -1.05 -1.12
N GLU A 75 -0.96 -1.62 -2.00
CA GLU A 75 -1.50 -3.01 -1.92
C GLU A 75 -0.45 -4.09 -1.60
N ARG A 76 0.78 -3.95 -2.10
CA ARG A 76 1.83 -4.98 -2.02
C ARG A 76 3.09 -4.56 -1.25
N PHE A 77 3.04 -3.45 -0.54
CA PHE A 77 4.23 -2.84 0.07
C PHE A 77 4.21 -2.94 1.59
N GLN A 78 5.24 -3.51 2.19
CA GLN A 78 5.34 -3.57 3.65
C GLN A 78 5.69 -2.20 4.26
N THR A 79 6.28 -1.31 3.45
CA THR A 79 6.59 0.08 3.80
C THR A 79 5.39 0.97 3.51
N ASP A 80 5.13 1.92 4.39
CA ASP A 80 4.11 2.94 4.17
C ASP A 80 4.50 3.91 3.05
N ILE A 81 3.51 4.60 2.50
CA ILE A 81 3.63 5.53 1.38
C ILE A 81 4.54 6.71 1.76
N ALA A 82 4.45 7.21 2.99
CA ALA A 82 5.22 8.38 3.43
C ALA A 82 6.72 8.08 3.50
N THR A 83 7.10 6.91 4.02
CA THR A 83 8.50 6.44 4.06
C THR A 83 9.04 6.22 2.65
N ILE A 84 8.26 5.63 1.74
CA ILE A 84 8.66 5.48 0.33
C ILE A 84 8.88 6.85 -0.32
N ARG A 85 7.93 7.78 -0.11
CA ARG A 85 8.00 9.15 -0.64
C ARG A 85 9.22 9.89 -0.12
N SER A 86 9.49 9.84 1.19
CA SER A 86 10.67 10.45 1.82
C SER A 86 11.99 9.86 1.28
N SER A 87 12.06 8.54 1.07
CA SER A 87 13.21 7.90 0.44
C SER A 87 13.48 8.43 -0.98
N ILE A 88 12.43 8.66 -1.76
CA ILE A 88 12.52 9.25 -3.11
C ILE A 88 12.96 10.71 -3.05
N GLU A 89 12.40 11.48 -2.11
CA GLU A 89 12.75 12.88 -1.88
C GLU A 89 14.23 13.05 -1.53
N ILE A 90 14.73 12.29 -0.56
CA ILE A 90 16.15 12.28 -0.19
C ILE A 90 17.02 11.97 -1.41
N LYS A 91 16.61 10.97 -2.21
CA LYS A 91 17.31 10.60 -3.43
C LYS A 91 17.33 11.71 -4.47
N ALA A 92 16.22 12.43 -4.63
CA ALA A 92 16.10 13.52 -5.57
C ALA A 92 16.93 14.74 -5.14
N GLN A 93 16.89 15.10 -3.85
CA GLN A 93 17.55 16.29 -3.32
C GLN A 93 19.06 16.10 -3.16
N THR A 94 19.51 14.93 -2.71
CA THR A 94 20.91 14.71 -2.31
C THR A 94 21.69 13.80 -3.25
N GLY A 95 21.01 13.11 -4.17
CA GLY A 95 21.60 12.04 -4.99
C GLY A 95 21.96 10.78 -4.20
N LYS A 96 21.77 10.74 -2.88
CA LYS A 96 22.09 9.62 -1.99
C LYS A 96 20.84 8.82 -1.62
N TRP A 97 21.02 7.60 -1.13
CA TRP A 97 19.90 6.80 -0.60
C TRP A 97 19.67 7.14 0.87
N SER A 98 18.43 7.04 1.33
CA SER A 98 18.10 7.21 2.75
C SER A 98 18.89 6.21 3.60
N ALA A 99 19.47 6.68 4.69
CA ALA A 99 20.05 5.80 5.70
C ALA A 99 18.96 4.94 6.35
N GLY A 100 19.34 3.78 6.90
CA GLY A 100 18.41 2.87 7.59
C GLY A 100 17.55 1.98 6.70
N ILE A 101 17.49 2.24 5.38
CA ILE A 101 16.77 1.38 4.42
C ILE A 101 17.76 0.80 3.41
N GLY A 102 17.67 -0.51 3.13
CA GLY A 102 18.54 -1.15 2.15
C GLY A 102 18.48 -0.49 0.76
N ARG A 103 19.65 -0.16 0.19
CA ARG A 103 19.77 0.48 -1.15
C ARG A 103 19.00 -0.25 -2.23
N THR A 104 19.03 -1.58 -2.24
CA THR A 104 18.32 -2.40 -3.23
C THR A 104 16.82 -2.16 -3.18
N ARG A 105 16.24 -2.12 -1.97
CA ARG A 105 14.80 -1.87 -1.76
C ARG A 105 14.41 -0.48 -2.26
N GLN A 106 15.18 0.55 -1.90
CA GLN A 106 14.94 1.92 -2.39
C GLN A 106 15.08 2.01 -3.91
N GLY A 107 16.04 1.30 -4.51
CA GLY A 107 16.18 1.19 -5.96
C GLY A 107 14.97 0.54 -6.63
N HIS A 108 14.32 -0.43 -5.98
CA HIS A 108 13.07 -1.03 -6.44
C HIS A 108 11.86 -0.09 -6.33
N TRP A 109 11.96 1.02 -5.62
CA TRP A 109 10.93 2.07 -5.62
C TRP A 109 11.23 3.13 -6.68
N PHE A 110 12.46 3.62 -6.69
CA PHE A 110 12.87 4.72 -7.55
C PHE A 110 12.84 4.37 -9.03
N ARG A 111 13.38 3.20 -9.42
CA ARG A 111 13.48 2.83 -10.85
C ARG A 111 12.11 2.65 -11.51
N PRO A 112 11.13 1.94 -10.91
CA PRO A 112 9.79 1.86 -11.49
C PRO A 112 9.09 3.21 -11.57
N LEU A 113 9.27 4.09 -10.58
CA LEU A 113 8.73 5.46 -10.63
C LEU A 113 9.23 6.21 -11.87
N VAL A 114 10.54 6.24 -12.11
CA VAL A 114 11.13 6.90 -13.30
C VAL A 114 10.53 6.34 -14.59
N ARG A 115 10.33 5.02 -14.67
CA ARG A 115 9.70 4.39 -15.85
C ARG A 115 8.24 4.80 -16.02
N LYS A 116 7.48 4.87 -14.93
CA LYS A 116 6.07 5.26 -14.97
C LYS A 116 5.88 6.72 -15.34
N ILE A 117 6.75 7.61 -14.87
CA ILE A 117 6.70 9.03 -15.24
C ILE A 117 6.75 9.16 -16.76
N LYS A 118 7.74 8.53 -17.41
CA LYS A 118 7.84 8.51 -18.87
C LYS A 118 6.58 7.94 -19.54
N ALA A 119 6.04 6.84 -19.02
CA ALA A 119 4.91 6.15 -19.62
C ALA A 119 3.54 6.83 -19.39
N ARG A 120 3.37 7.58 -18.30
CA ARG A 120 2.05 8.07 -17.83
C ARG A 120 1.94 9.59 -17.80
N LEU A 121 3.05 10.29 -17.61
CA LEU A 121 3.12 11.76 -17.57
C LEU A 121 3.83 12.34 -18.80
N THR A 122 4.35 11.47 -19.68
CA THR A 122 5.00 11.81 -20.95
C THR A 122 6.27 12.66 -20.79
N ASP A 123 6.90 13.02 -21.91
CA ASP A 123 8.16 13.79 -21.93
C ASP A 123 7.97 15.28 -21.57
N THR A 124 6.74 15.74 -21.38
CA THR A 124 6.44 17.13 -21.00
C THR A 124 6.51 17.38 -19.50
N TRP A 125 6.65 16.34 -18.67
CA TRP A 125 6.69 16.49 -17.22
C TRP A 125 7.98 17.17 -16.75
N ASN A 126 7.86 18.36 -16.16
CA ASN A 126 8.99 19.17 -15.69
C ASN A 126 8.96 19.54 -14.20
N GLN A 127 7.92 19.14 -13.45
CA GLN A 127 7.72 19.51 -12.04
C GLN A 127 8.58 18.67 -11.07
N GLY A 128 9.46 17.81 -11.59
CA GLY A 128 10.34 16.95 -10.80
C GLY A 128 9.70 15.62 -10.36
N ILE A 129 10.55 14.72 -9.85
CA ILE A 129 10.18 13.33 -9.57
C ILE A 129 9.20 13.19 -8.40
N LEU A 130 9.27 14.08 -7.40
CA LEU A 130 8.43 14.02 -6.22
C LEU A 130 7.00 14.46 -6.53
N ALA A 131 6.83 15.56 -7.27
CA ALA A 131 5.51 15.97 -7.78
C ALA A 131 4.90 14.88 -8.67
N ALA A 132 5.73 14.21 -9.48
CA ALA A 132 5.29 13.09 -10.30
C ALA A 132 4.81 11.89 -9.46
N PHE A 133 5.45 11.62 -8.33
CA PHE A 133 5.00 10.58 -7.41
C PHE A 133 3.60 10.92 -6.88
N ASP A 134 3.41 12.15 -6.40
CA ASP A 134 2.14 12.62 -5.83
C ASP A 134 1.01 12.59 -6.89
N GLU A 135 1.26 13.11 -8.08
CA GLU A 135 0.32 13.08 -9.23
C GLU A 135 -0.10 11.64 -9.57
N LEU A 136 0.85 10.69 -9.60
CA LEU A 136 0.52 9.29 -9.88
C LEU A 136 -0.34 8.67 -8.76
N VAL A 137 -0.10 9.02 -7.50
CA VAL A 137 -0.95 8.60 -6.37
C VAL A 137 -2.35 9.18 -6.50
N GLU A 138 -2.48 10.46 -6.82
CA GLU A 138 -3.78 11.14 -7.02
C GLU A 138 -4.60 10.50 -8.16
N ARG A 139 -3.93 10.03 -9.22
CA ARG A 139 -4.55 9.23 -10.30
C ARG A 139 -4.92 7.80 -9.89
N GLY A 140 -4.72 7.42 -8.63
CA GLY A 140 -4.99 6.07 -8.13
C GLY A 140 -3.98 5.01 -8.59
N LEU A 141 -2.82 5.42 -9.09
CA LEU A 141 -1.75 4.51 -9.50
C LEU A 141 -0.79 4.26 -8.33
N VAL A 142 -0.16 3.08 -8.32
CA VAL A 142 0.97 2.81 -7.42
C VAL A 142 2.25 3.25 -8.14
N PRO A 143 2.91 4.36 -7.76
CA PRO A 143 4.00 4.94 -8.55
C PRO A 143 5.25 4.05 -8.57
N VAL A 144 5.41 3.23 -7.54
CA VAL A 144 6.58 2.38 -7.32
C VAL A 144 6.34 0.92 -7.73
N SER A 145 5.17 0.59 -8.30
CA SER A 145 4.91 -0.74 -8.82
C SER A 145 5.65 -0.97 -10.14
N ARG A 146 6.04 -2.23 -10.40
CA ARG A 146 6.69 -2.62 -11.65
C ARG A 146 5.74 -2.69 -12.86
N SER A 147 4.43 -2.76 -12.60
CA SER A 147 3.40 -2.69 -13.66
C SER A 147 3.32 -1.28 -14.22
N ILE A 148 3.30 -1.13 -15.55
CA ILE A 148 3.20 0.18 -16.21
C ILE A 148 1.75 0.64 -16.26
#